data_AF-A0A0F9I6L2-F1
#
_entry.id   AF-A0A0F9I6L2-F1
#
_cell.length_a   1.000
_cell.length_b   1.000
_cell.length_c   1.000
_cell.angle_alpha   90.00
_cell.angle_beta   90.00
_cell.angle_gamma   90.00
#
_symmetry.space_group_name_H-M   'P 1'
#
loop_
_entity.id
_entity.type
_entity.pdbx_description
1 polymer ?
#
loop_
_entity_poly.entity_id
_entity_poly.type
_entity_poly.pdbx_seq_one_letter_code
_entity_poly.pdbx_strand_id
1 'polypeptide(L)'
;MSDSDWSKIDFQHFLNDYGIDLVVTIAPTILYSKKDKEHEALNSLIAFFFIAGGLLIYIAVSYFLAPIYFSLPSLIIIIIIATIMDVFLLINYNRSNVYIRPIECWFEVYKGKQESDVVFYCFTFYPIFTGKCHPNVAKNVLYKLYQEQILKSKIDITQIEVYLKLKNTEKRVQEGLGFFFQYGEGNPFKDEEINRNSWKFFPFQKTLNDNYLAVANWEHQYEWRDDLEYDFDKLHEYAPWVIHKWNKFNLKPLTEEFKEKVHWDERYLESKPKLKSWNGALEKQLYENPLANKDLETISEVIEKVVGKNKRLEKVKDIKDDLPMIKSYFRDLIP
;
A
#
# COMPACT_ATOMS: atom_id res chain seq x y z
N MET A 1 -9.25 -19.62 -14.84
CA MET A 1 -9.99 -18.35 -15.03
C MET A 1 -11.47 -18.68 -15.08
N SER A 2 -12.23 -18.32 -14.05
CA SER A 2 -13.68 -18.57 -14.05
C SER A 2 -14.34 -17.58 -15.00
N ASP A 3 -15.22 -18.07 -15.89
CA ASP A 3 -16.17 -17.21 -16.61
C ASP A 3 -17.07 -16.56 -15.55
N SER A 4 -16.65 -15.37 -15.09
CA SER A 4 -17.45 -14.60 -14.15
C SER A 4 -18.60 -13.98 -14.93
N ASP A 5 -19.84 -14.26 -14.54
CA ASP A 5 -21.05 -13.66 -15.12
C ASP A 5 -21.20 -12.15 -14.79
N TRP A 6 -20.17 -11.55 -14.18
CA TRP A 6 -20.08 -10.12 -13.94
C TRP A 6 -19.73 -9.37 -15.22
N SER A 7 -20.52 -8.33 -15.51
CA SER A 7 -20.28 -7.40 -16.60
C SER A 7 -19.76 -6.09 -16.05
N LYS A 8 -18.57 -5.65 -16.49
CA LYS A 8 -18.04 -4.34 -16.14
C LYS A 8 -18.94 -3.26 -16.75
N ILE A 9 -19.31 -2.26 -15.96
CA ILE A 9 -20.13 -1.15 -16.41
C ILE A 9 -19.22 0.04 -16.71
N ASP A 10 -19.54 0.78 -17.77
CA ASP A 10 -18.95 2.08 -18.00
C ASP A 10 -19.33 3.04 -16.86
N PHE A 11 -18.33 3.66 -16.24
CA PHE A 11 -18.55 4.49 -15.06
C PHE A 11 -19.37 5.75 -15.40
N GLN A 12 -19.23 6.33 -16.59
CA GLN A 12 -19.95 7.53 -16.96
C GLN A 12 -21.45 7.23 -17.09
N HIS A 13 -21.79 6.10 -17.70
CA HIS A 13 -23.16 5.58 -17.71
C HIS A 13 -23.69 5.36 -16.30
N PHE A 14 -22.91 4.72 -15.42
CA PHE A 14 -23.32 4.49 -14.03
C PHE A 14 -23.57 5.80 -13.26
N LEU A 15 -22.67 6.78 -13.39
CA LEU A 15 -22.79 8.09 -12.72
C LEU A 15 -24.00 8.87 -13.21
N ASN A 16 -24.34 8.79 -14.49
CA ASN A 16 -25.55 9.41 -15.03
C ASN A 16 -26.83 8.78 -14.46
N ASP A 17 -26.80 7.49 -14.14
CA ASP A 17 -27.95 6.76 -13.62
C ASP A 17 -28.12 6.92 -12.09
N TYR A 18 -27.03 6.79 -11.32
CA TYR A 18 -27.10 6.68 -9.86
C TYR A 18 -26.40 7.81 -9.10
N GLY A 19 -25.60 8.63 -9.79
CA GLY A 19 -24.81 9.70 -9.18
C GLY A 19 -23.55 9.22 -8.45
N ILE A 20 -22.61 10.14 -8.25
CA ILE A 20 -21.34 9.88 -7.53
C ILE A 20 -21.55 9.69 -6.02
N ASP A 21 -22.60 10.29 -5.47
CA ASP A 21 -22.90 10.24 -4.03
C ASP A 21 -23.12 8.81 -3.54
N LEU A 22 -23.71 7.95 -4.38
CA LEU A 22 -23.84 6.53 -4.07
C LEU A 22 -22.47 5.87 -3.87
N VAL A 23 -21.54 6.10 -4.81
CA VAL A 23 -20.16 5.55 -4.75
C VAL A 23 -19.44 6.03 -3.49
N VAL A 24 -19.56 7.31 -3.15
CA VAL A 24 -18.95 7.90 -1.96
C VAL A 24 -19.55 7.28 -0.68
N THR A 25 -20.87 7.06 -0.65
CA THR A 25 -21.58 6.56 0.53
C THR A 25 -21.24 5.11 0.86
N ILE A 26 -21.04 4.29 -0.16
CA ILE A 26 -20.72 2.85 0.01
C ILE A 26 -19.21 2.59 0.11
N ALA A 27 -18.37 3.59 -0.13
CA ALA A 27 -16.93 3.42 -0.08
C ALA A 27 -16.47 3.06 1.34
N PRO A 28 -15.61 2.04 1.51
CA PRO A 28 -15.19 1.58 2.82
C PRO A 28 -14.39 2.66 3.56
N THR A 29 -14.77 2.97 4.80
CA THR A 29 -13.98 3.87 5.65
C THR A 29 -12.77 3.12 6.21
N ILE A 30 -11.59 3.69 6.03
CA ILE A 30 -10.31 3.06 6.43
C ILE A 30 -9.81 3.69 7.74
N LEU A 31 -9.40 2.86 8.69
CA LEU A 31 -8.74 3.25 9.92
C LEU A 31 -7.26 2.84 9.83
N TYR A 32 -6.35 3.81 9.71
CA TYR A 32 -4.92 3.53 9.53
C TYR A 32 -4.06 4.12 10.66
N SER A 33 -2.91 3.51 10.93
CA SER A 33 -1.98 3.95 11.98
C SER A 33 -1.11 5.14 11.56
N LYS A 34 -0.96 6.16 12.42
CA LYS A 34 0.04 7.25 12.20
C LYS A 34 1.48 6.80 12.44
N LYS A 35 1.67 5.70 13.19
CA LYS A 35 3.00 5.17 13.48
C LYS A 35 3.56 4.39 12.29
N ASP A 36 2.72 4.02 11.34
CA ASP A 36 3.15 3.27 10.18
C ASP A 36 3.98 4.15 9.25
N LYS A 37 5.27 3.82 9.18
CA LYS A 37 6.27 4.57 8.41
C LYS A 37 7.24 3.60 7.79
N GLU A 38 7.67 3.92 6.59
CA GLU A 38 8.89 3.35 6.06
C GLU A 38 10.08 3.82 6.91
N HIS A 39 10.78 2.89 7.55
CA HIS A 39 12.00 3.19 8.31
C HIS A 39 13.20 3.07 7.41
N GLU A 40 13.77 4.20 6.93
CA GLU A 40 15.01 4.08 6.16
C GLU A 40 15.85 5.33 5.92
N ALA A 41 16.22 6.13 6.94
CA ALA A 41 17.45 6.95 6.85
C ALA A 41 17.89 7.63 8.16
N LEU A 42 17.84 6.95 9.31
CA LEU A 42 18.37 7.55 10.55
C LEU A 42 19.83 8.02 10.36
N ASN A 43 20.60 7.25 9.59
CA ASN A 43 22.01 7.54 9.28
C ASN A 43 22.20 8.79 8.40
N SER A 44 21.27 9.12 7.50
CA SER A 44 21.38 10.34 6.67
C SER A 44 21.16 11.60 7.50
N LEU A 45 20.23 11.56 8.46
CA LEU A 45 20.01 12.68 9.38
C LEU A 45 21.18 12.86 10.34
N ILE A 46 21.71 11.75 10.87
CA ILE A 46 22.92 11.79 11.72
C ILE A 46 24.11 12.35 10.92
N ALA A 47 24.33 11.87 9.69
CA ALA A 47 25.40 12.37 8.82
C ALA A 47 25.23 13.86 8.47
N PHE A 48 24.00 14.32 8.25
CA PHE A 48 23.70 15.74 8.04
C PHE A 48 24.16 16.58 9.24
N PHE A 49 23.83 16.17 10.47
CA PHE A 49 24.27 16.91 11.66
C PHE A 49 25.80 16.91 11.83
N PHE A 50 26.49 15.84 11.41
CA PHE A 50 27.96 15.80 11.42
C PHE A 50 28.58 16.74 10.39
N ILE A 51 28.07 16.77 9.15
CA ILE A 51 28.58 17.64 8.09
C ILE A 51 28.26 19.11 8.40
N ALA A 52 27.02 19.42 8.76
CA ALA A 52 26.61 20.77 9.15
C ALA A 52 27.38 21.27 10.38
N GLY A 53 27.51 20.43 11.41
CA GLY A 53 28.29 20.76 12.61
C GLY A 53 29.78 20.97 12.29
N GLY A 54 30.37 20.08 11.48
CA GLY A 54 31.74 20.20 11.01
C GLY A 54 31.97 21.47 10.18
N LEU A 55 31.01 21.85 9.33
CA LEU A 55 31.04 23.07 8.53
C LEU A 55 31.04 24.32 9.43
N LEU A 56 30.19 24.35 10.46
CA LEU A 56 30.15 25.46 11.42
C LEU A 56 31.48 25.60 12.19
N ILE A 57 32.05 24.49 12.64
CA ILE A 57 33.37 24.47 13.29
C ILE A 57 34.45 24.98 12.31
N TYR A 58 34.43 24.50 11.07
CA TYR A 58 35.38 24.92 10.04
C TYR A 58 35.30 26.42 9.76
N ILE A 59 34.09 26.98 9.64
CA ILE A 59 33.87 28.42 9.46
C ILE A 59 34.42 29.21 10.66
N ALA A 60 34.12 28.77 11.88
CA ALA A 60 34.59 29.43 13.10
C ALA A 60 36.13 29.43 13.21
N VAL A 61 36.77 28.28 12.98
CA VAL A 61 38.23 28.15 12.99
C VAL A 61 38.86 28.97 11.86
N SER A 62 38.28 28.96 10.67
CA SER A 62 38.78 29.74 9.52
C SER A 62 38.68 31.24 9.76
N TYR A 63 37.63 31.71 10.44
CA TYR A 63 37.51 33.11 10.84
C TYR A 63 38.54 33.49 11.92
N PHE A 64 38.73 32.63 12.92
CA PHE A 64 39.71 32.85 13.98
C PHE A 64 41.16 32.88 13.45
N LEU A 65 41.48 32.01 12.50
CA LEU A 65 42.79 31.94 11.85
C LEU A 65 42.93 32.85 10.62
N ALA A 66 41.90 33.65 10.32
CA ALA A 66 41.87 34.51 9.14
C ALA A 66 43.10 35.44 8.99
N PRO A 67 43.68 35.98 10.09
CA PRO A 67 44.87 36.82 9.99
C PRO A 67 46.15 36.08 9.56
N ILE A 68 46.18 34.75 9.63
CA ILE A 68 47.41 33.95 9.49
C ILE A 68 47.39 33.11 8.21
N TYR A 69 46.30 32.39 7.94
CA TYR A 69 46.20 31.45 6.82
C TYR A 69 44.79 31.43 6.22
N PHE A 70 44.36 32.54 5.58
CA PHE A 70 43.05 32.63 4.94
C PHE A 70 43.12 32.53 3.42
N SER A 71 42.39 31.57 2.85
CA SER A 71 42.12 31.48 1.42
C SER A 71 40.62 31.59 1.19
N LEU A 72 40.16 32.75 0.74
CA LEU A 72 38.76 32.99 0.41
C LEU A 72 38.23 31.99 -0.65
N PRO A 73 38.96 31.67 -1.74
CA PRO A 73 38.48 30.69 -2.71
C PRO A 73 38.29 29.30 -2.11
N SER A 74 39.22 28.83 -1.27
CA SER A 74 39.14 27.51 -0.64
C SER A 74 37.97 27.42 0.34
N LEU A 75 37.74 28.48 1.14
CA LEU A 75 36.61 28.58 2.04
C LEU A 75 35.28 28.45 1.27
N ILE A 76 35.12 29.22 0.20
CA ILE A 76 33.90 29.22 -0.62
C ILE A 76 33.65 27.84 -1.21
N ILE A 77 34.67 27.18 -1.77
CA ILE A 77 34.54 25.85 -2.38
C ILE A 77 34.09 24.81 -1.35
N ILE A 78 34.70 24.80 -0.15
CA ILE A 78 34.35 23.86 0.92
C ILE A 78 32.90 24.08 1.39
N ILE A 79 32.50 25.34 1.56
CA ILE A 79 31.11 25.69 1.92
C ILE A 79 30.13 25.16 0.88
N ILE A 80 30.40 25.39 -0.42
CA ILE A 80 29.52 24.95 -1.50
C ILE A 80 29.38 23.42 -1.50
N ILE A 81 30.49 22.69 -1.43
CA ILE A 81 30.48 21.21 -1.45
C ILE A 81 29.72 20.66 -0.23
N ALA A 82 30.05 21.13 0.97
CA ALA A 82 29.39 20.69 2.20
C ALA A 82 27.89 20.98 2.17
N THR A 83 27.48 22.18 1.72
CA THR A 83 26.08 22.56 1.58
C THR A 83 25.34 21.66 0.58
N ILE A 84 25.95 21.35 -0.56
CA ILE A 84 25.36 20.43 -1.55
C ILE A 84 25.17 19.03 -0.94
N MET A 85 26.15 18.53 -0.21
CA MET A 85 26.05 17.24 0.47
C MET A 85 24.94 17.24 1.53
N ASP A 86 24.84 18.29 2.33
CA ASP A 86 23.80 18.45 3.35
C ASP A 86 22.40 18.50 2.76
N VAL A 87 22.21 19.26 1.67
CA VAL A 87 20.94 19.31 0.94
C VAL A 87 20.59 17.91 0.42
N PHE A 88 21.55 17.17 -0.14
CA PHE A 88 21.32 15.81 -0.62
C PHE A 88 20.91 14.86 0.52
N LEU A 89 21.56 14.95 1.69
CA LEU A 89 21.23 14.15 2.87
C LEU A 89 19.83 14.47 3.42
N LEU A 90 19.44 15.75 3.46
CA LEU A 90 18.09 16.18 3.84
C LEU A 90 17.03 15.68 2.86
N ILE A 91 17.29 15.77 1.55
CA ILE A 91 16.39 15.24 0.52
C ILE A 91 16.22 13.73 0.72
N ASN A 92 17.31 12.99 0.97
CA ASN A 92 17.24 11.55 1.22
C ASN A 92 16.48 11.22 2.50
N TYR A 93 16.67 11.97 3.57
CA TYR A 93 15.91 11.80 4.82
C TYR A 93 14.40 12.05 4.62
N ASN A 94 14.02 13.13 3.93
CA ASN A 94 12.61 13.41 3.65
C ASN A 94 11.98 12.37 2.72
N ARG A 95 12.72 11.86 1.73
CA ARG A 95 12.24 10.82 0.81
C ARG A 95 12.12 9.44 1.44
N SER A 96 12.79 9.19 2.56
CA SER A 96 12.83 7.89 3.23
C SER A 96 11.93 7.80 4.46
N ASN A 97 11.49 8.93 5.00
CA ASN A 97 10.53 8.99 6.10
C ASN A 97 9.10 9.12 5.56
N VAL A 98 8.65 8.08 4.83
CA VAL A 98 7.33 8.05 4.20
C VAL A 98 6.34 7.46 5.18
N TYR A 99 5.40 8.27 5.65
CA TYR A 99 4.24 7.76 6.39
C TYR A 99 3.40 6.92 5.44
N ILE A 100 3.10 5.69 5.86
CA ILE A 100 2.20 4.81 5.13
C ILE A 100 0.77 5.26 5.40
N ARG A 101 0.12 5.79 4.38
CA ARG A 101 -1.23 6.36 4.50
C ARG A 101 -2.02 6.23 3.19
N PRO A 102 -3.36 6.16 3.27
CA PRO A 102 -4.21 6.24 2.09
C PRO A 102 -4.06 7.59 1.38
N ILE A 103 -3.98 7.56 0.06
CA ILE A 103 -3.85 8.74 -0.81
C ILE A 103 -5.16 9.00 -1.54
N GLU A 104 -5.60 7.97 -2.27
CA GLU A 104 -6.79 7.97 -3.11
C GLU A 104 -7.32 6.54 -3.19
N CYS A 105 -8.54 6.39 -3.69
CA CYS A 105 -9.16 5.10 -3.91
C CYS A 105 -9.66 5.05 -5.34
N TRP A 106 -9.20 4.06 -6.09
CA TRP A 106 -9.77 3.79 -7.39
C TRP A 106 -10.97 2.86 -7.26
N PHE A 107 -11.85 2.85 -8.25
CA PHE A 107 -12.98 1.92 -8.23
C PHE A 107 -13.41 1.46 -9.61
N GLU A 108 -14.00 0.27 -9.65
CA GLU A 108 -14.72 -0.28 -10.80
C GLU A 108 -16.11 -0.74 -10.34
N VAL A 109 -17.07 -0.72 -11.26
CA VAL A 109 -18.46 -1.12 -11.00
C VAL A 109 -18.83 -2.27 -11.91
N TYR A 110 -19.40 -3.32 -11.32
CA TYR A 110 -19.79 -4.55 -12.00
C TYR A 110 -21.26 -4.82 -11.82
N LYS A 111 -21.95 -5.14 -12.91
CA LYS A 111 -23.35 -5.59 -12.94
C LYS A 111 -23.38 -7.10 -13.01
N GLY A 112 -24.11 -7.71 -12.10
CA GLY A 112 -24.36 -9.14 -12.03
C GLY A 112 -25.71 -9.53 -12.61
N LYS A 113 -26.24 -10.65 -12.14
CA LYS A 113 -27.59 -11.13 -12.49
C LYS A 113 -28.66 -10.07 -12.16
N GLN A 114 -29.71 -10.03 -12.97
CA GLN A 114 -30.92 -9.28 -12.69
C GLN A 114 -32.05 -10.24 -12.33
N GLU A 115 -32.75 -9.97 -11.24
CA GLU A 115 -33.90 -10.73 -10.75
C GLU A 115 -35.08 -9.77 -10.58
N SER A 116 -36.03 -9.84 -11.53
CA SER A 116 -37.16 -8.90 -11.61
C SER A 116 -36.68 -7.44 -11.72
N ASP A 117 -37.03 -6.59 -10.75
CA ASP A 117 -36.61 -5.17 -10.67
C ASP A 117 -35.29 -4.97 -9.88
N VAL A 118 -34.68 -6.06 -9.42
CA VAL A 118 -33.47 -6.00 -8.61
C VAL A 118 -32.28 -6.42 -9.44
N VAL A 119 -31.22 -5.62 -9.38
CA VAL A 119 -29.96 -5.91 -10.05
C VAL A 119 -28.88 -6.04 -8.99
N PHE A 120 -28.08 -7.11 -9.07
CA PHE A 120 -26.92 -7.29 -8.23
C PHE A 120 -25.75 -6.47 -8.76
N TYR A 121 -25.10 -5.72 -7.87
CA TYR A 121 -23.93 -4.90 -8.18
C TYR A 121 -22.77 -5.27 -7.26
N CYS A 122 -21.56 -5.18 -7.79
CA CYS A 122 -20.33 -5.19 -7.01
C CYS A 122 -19.51 -3.94 -7.33
N PHE A 123 -19.10 -3.23 -6.28
CA PHE A 123 -18.14 -2.14 -6.35
C PHE A 123 -16.81 -2.67 -5.86
N THR A 124 -15.83 -2.67 -6.76
CA THR A 124 -14.47 -3.04 -6.39
C THR A 124 -13.71 -1.76 -6.12
N PHE A 125 -13.36 -1.53 -4.87
CA PHE A 125 -12.54 -0.41 -4.42
C PHE A 125 -11.09 -0.85 -4.32
N TYR A 126 -10.19 0.02 -4.79
CA TYR A 126 -8.75 -0.16 -4.72
C TYR A 126 -8.11 0.99 -3.94
N PRO A 127 -8.08 0.91 -2.60
CA PRO A 127 -7.36 1.88 -1.78
C PRO A 127 -5.87 1.88 -2.11
N ILE A 128 -5.32 3.07 -2.35
CA ILE A 128 -3.91 3.27 -2.68
C ILE A 128 -3.19 3.89 -1.50
N PHE A 129 -2.08 3.26 -1.12
CA PHE A 129 -1.22 3.69 -0.04
C PHE A 129 0.11 4.21 -0.58
N THR A 130 0.73 5.12 0.16
CA THR A 130 2.07 5.67 -0.15
C THR A 130 3.16 4.61 -0.23
N GLY A 131 2.98 3.46 0.42
CA GLY A 131 3.88 2.31 0.36
C GLY A 131 3.44 1.18 1.30
N LYS A 132 4.31 0.20 1.51
CA LYS A 132 4.16 -0.89 2.51
C LYS A 132 5.52 -1.16 3.16
N CYS A 133 5.52 -1.72 4.38
CA CYS A 133 6.76 -2.09 5.07
C CYS A 133 6.73 -3.56 5.52
N HIS A 134 7.78 -4.30 5.21
CA HIS A 134 7.95 -5.68 5.67
C HIS A 134 8.54 -5.66 7.09
N PRO A 135 8.07 -6.52 8.02
CA PRO A 135 8.58 -6.59 9.41
C PRO A 135 10.08 -6.94 9.46
N ASN A 136 10.54 -7.89 8.65
CA ASN A 136 11.96 -8.13 8.40
C ASN A 136 12.64 -6.98 7.64
N VAL A 137 13.66 -6.36 8.23
CA VAL A 137 14.36 -5.21 7.65
C VAL A 137 15.09 -5.58 6.35
N ALA A 138 15.73 -6.74 6.28
CA ALA A 138 16.45 -7.17 5.06
C ALA A 138 15.46 -7.45 3.92
N LYS A 139 14.40 -8.23 4.18
CA LYS A 139 13.37 -8.48 3.16
C LYS A 139 12.68 -7.19 2.75
N ASN A 140 12.45 -6.24 3.66
CA ASN A 140 11.87 -4.93 3.33
C ASN A 140 12.65 -4.21 2.23
N VAL A 141 13.98 -4.18 2.32
CA VAL A 141 14.85 -3.60 1.27
C VAL A 141 14.63 -4.33 -0.07
N LEU A 142 14.54 -5.66 -0.05
CA LEU A 142 14.33 -6.46 -1.25
C LEU A 142 12.96 -6.21 -1.88
N TYR A 143 11.89 -6.14 -1.07
CA TYR A 143 10.55 -5.80 -1.53
C TYR A 143 10.49 -4.40 -2.15
N LYS A 144 11.17 -3.42 -1.56
CA LYS A 144 11.26 -2.08 -2.14
C LYS A 144 12.03 -2.07 -3.45
N LEU A 145 13.13 -2.81 -3.53
CA LEU A 145 13.86 -2.97 -4.79
C LEU A 145 12.99 -3.63 -5.86
N TYR A 146 12.23 -4.67 -5.51
CA TYR A 146 11.24 -5.29 -6.39
C TYR A 146 10.20 -4.27 -6.88
N GLN A 147 9.60 -3.48 -5.97
CA GLN A 147 8.62 -2.44 -6.30
C GLN A 147 9.21 -1.37 -7.25
N GLU A 148 10.42 -0.90 -6.99
CA GLU A 148 11.10 0.08 -7.84
C GLU A 148 11.48 -0.48 -9.21
N GLN A 149 11.97 -1.73 -9.25
CA GLN A 149 12.48 -2.31 -10.49
C GLN A 149 11.36 -2.88 -11.34
N ILE A 150 10.43 -3.67 -10.79
CA ILE A 150 9.39 -4.38 -11.55
C ILE A 150 8.12 -3.54 -11.68
N LEU A 151 7.58 -3.06 -10.55
CA LEU A 151 6.32 -2.30 -10.55
C LEU A 151 6.50 -0.83 -10.94
N LYS A 152 7.74 -0.36 -11.08
CA LYS A 152 8.14 1.04 -11.34
C LYS A 152 7.47 2.06 -10.41
N SER A 153 7.04 1.62 -9.24
CA SER A 153 6.27 2.43 -8.30
C SER A 153 6.40 1.86 -6.90
N LYS A 154 6.45 2.75 -5.90
CA LYS A 154 6.48 2.39 -4.48
C LYS A 154 5.09 2.32 -3.86
N ILE A 155 4.07 2.76 -4.57
CA ILE A 155 2.70 2.75 -4.05
C ILE A 155 2.22 1.31 -3.89
N ASP A 156 1.49 1.09 -2.82
CA ASP A 156 0.78 -0.16 -2.61
C ASP A 156 -0.71 0.02 -2.92
N ILE A 157 -1.33 -1.05 -3.43
CA ILE A 157 -2.73 -1.02 -3.86
C ILE A 157 -3.37 -2.29 -3.31
N THR A 158 -4.46 -2.11 -2.58
CA THR A 158 -5.26 -3.21 -2.00
C THR A 158 -6.61 -3.30 -2.70
N GLN A 159 -7.44 -4.26 -2.31
CA GLN A 159 -8.75 -4.45 -2.91
C GLN A 159 -9.82 -4.78 -1.85
N ILE A 160 -10.96 -4.09 -1.95
CA ILE A 160 -12.15 -4.33 -1.14
C ILE A 160 -13.36 -4.37 -2.08
N GLU A 161 -14.13 -5.44 -2.02
CA GLU A 161 -15.36 -5.60 -2.80
C GLU A 161 -16.57 -5.30 -1.92
N VAL A 162 -17.51 -4.52 -2.44
CA VAL A 162 -18.77 -4.16 -1.78
C VAL A 162 -19.94 -4.62 -2.64
N TYR A 163 -20.72 -5.53 -2.08
CA TYR A 163 -21.84 -6.18 -2.76
C TYR A 163 -23.16 -5.52 -2.37
N LEU A 164 -23.98 -5.19 -3.37
CA LEU A 164 -25.22 -4.45 -3.20
C LEU A 164 -26.33 -5.01 -4.11
N LYS A 165 -27.57 -4.75 -3.73
CA LYS A 165 -28.75 -4.84 -4.61
C LYS A 165 -29.29 -3.45 -4.86
N LEU A 166 -29.42 -3.09 -6.13
CA LEU A 166 -30.02 -1.83 -6.56
C LEU A 166 -31.37 -2.12 -7.22
N LYS A 167 -32.36 -1.28 -6.93
CA LYS A 167 -33.62 -1.29 -7.68
C LYS A 167 -33.42 -0.56 -9.00
N ASN A 168 -33.78 -1.20 -10.09
CA ASN A 168 -33.57 -0.69 -11.43
C ASN A 168 -34.53 0.48 -11.75
N THR A 169 -35.79 0.39 -11.31
CA THR A 169 -36.80 1.46 -11.53
C THR A 169 -36.51 2.74 -10.76
N GLU A 170 -36.17 2.63 -9.48
CA GLU A 170 -36.00 3.77 -8.56
C GLU A 170 -34.55 4.29 -8.51
N LYS A 171 -33.63 3.61 -9.20
CA LYS A 171 -32.18 3.91 -9.23
C LYS A 171 -31.59 4.18 -7.84
N ARG A 172 -31.95 3.34 -6.87
CA ARG A 172 -31.52 3.47 -5.47
C ARG A 172 -31.07 2.14 -4.88
N VAL A 173 -30.31 2.23 -3.80
CA VAL A 173 -29.93 1.06 -2.99
C VAL A 173 -31.19 0.44 -2.41
N GLN A 174 -31.39 -0.84 -2.69
CA GLN A 174 -32.38 -1.65 -2.01
C GLN A 174 -31.80 -2.29 -0.76
N GLU A 175 -30.60 -2.86 -0.88
CA GLU A 175 -29.94 -3.61 0.18
C GLU A 175 -28.42 -3.58 0.00
N GLY A 176 -27.67 -3.28 1.05
CA GLY A 176 -26.24 -3.56 1.12
C GLY A 176 -26.05 -5.00 1.60
N LEU A 177 -25.40 -5.84 0.79
CA LEU A 177 -25.18 -7.25 1.14
C LEU A 177 -23.98 -7.38 2.08
N GLY A 178 -22.85 -6.80 1.70
CA GLY A 178 -21.66 -6.86 2.55
C GLY A 178 -20.35 -6.56 1.82
N PHE A 179 -19.27 -6.90 2.50
CA PHE A 179 -17.89 -6.60 2.12
C PHE A 179 -17.12 -7.90 1.94
N PHE A 180 -16.21 -7.94 0.97
CA PHE A 180 -15.30 -9.06 0.75
C PHE A 180 -13.89 -8.53 0.48
N PHE A 181 -12.95 -8.95 1.32
CA PHE A 181 -11.57 -8.47 1.27
C PHE A 181 -10.65 -9.47 1.99
N GLN A 182 -9.34 -9.32 1.79
CA GLN A 182 -8.31 -10.10 2.49
C GLN A 182 -8.25 -9.71 3.97
N TYR A 183 -8.59 -10.64 4.86
CA TYR A 183 -8.79 -10.39 6.29
C TYR A 183 -7.62 -10.94 7.13
N GLY A 184 -7.12 -10.13 8.07
CA GLY A 184 -6.01 -10.48 8.98
C GLY A 184 -6.43 -11.42 10.12
N GLU A 185 -6.86 -12.65 9.84
CA GLU A 185 -7.39 -13.52 10.89
C GLU A 185 -6.28 -14.03 11.84
N GLY A 186 -6.33 -13.60 13.10
CA GLY A 186 -5.56 -14.19 14.20
C GLY A 186 -4.06 -13.88 14.22
N ASN A 187 -3.57 -13.05 13.30
CA ASN A 187 -2.16 -12.68 13.19
C ASN A 187 -1.93 -11.20 13.50
N PRO A 188 -0.81 -10.82 14.15
CA PRO A 188 -0.40 -9.43 14.25
C PRO A 188 -0.17 -8.79 12.87
N PHE A 189 -0.41 -7.48 12.74
CA PHE A 189 -0.15 -6.70 11.52
C PHE A 189 1.29 -6.76 10.97
N LYS A 190 2.25 -7.19 11.79
CA LYS A 190 3.68 -7.33 11.45
C LYS A 190 4.12 -8.78 11.43
N ASP A 191 3.20 -9.74 11.44
CA ASP A 191 3.61 -11.12 11.23
C ASP A 191 4.21 -11.27 9.83
N GLU A 192 5.31 -12.03 9.71
CA GLU A 192 5.86 -12.39 8.41
C GLU A 192 4.97 -13.42 7.71
N GLU A 193 4.32 -14.29 8.51
CA GLU A 193 3.54 -15.43 8.03
C GLU A 193 2.06 -15.07 7.93
N ILE A 194 1.74 -14.30 6.89
CA ILE A 194 0.38 -13.91 6.58
C ILE A 194 -0.28 -14.93 5.64
N ASN A 195 -1.51 -15.36 5.98
CA ASN A 195 -2.33 -16.10 5.04
C ASN A 195 -2.88 -15.17 3.94
N ARG A 196 -2.32 -15.26 2.73
CA ARG A 196 -2.72 -14.40 1.61
C ARG A 196 -4.03 -14.80 0.92
N ASN A 197 -4.53 -15.98 1.24
CA ASN A 197 -5.81 -16.49 0.76
C ASN A 197 -6.95 -16.28 1.78
N SER A 198 -6.74 -15.44 2.81
CA SER A 198 -7.72 -15.16 3.87
C SER A 198 -8.87 -14.23 3.45
N TRP A 199 -9.34 -14.34 2.20
CA TRP A 199 -10.47 -13.55 1.73
C TRP A 199 -11.75 -13.98 2.44
N LYS A 200 -12.43 -13.01 3.08
CA LYS A 200 -13.59 -13.29 3.95
C LYS A 200 -14.71 -12.31 3.70
N PHE A 201 -15.94 -12.84 3.71
CA PHE A 201 -17.15 -12.04 3.56
C PHE A 201 -17.67 -11.60 4.92
N PHE A 202 -18.10 -10.35 4.98
CA PHE A 202 -18.73 -9.74 6.15
C PHE A 202 -20.04 -9.07 5.77
N PRO A 203 -21.13 -9.32 6.51
CA PRO A 203 -22.42 -8.71 6.22
C PRO A 203 -22.37 -7.19 6.40
N PHE A 204 -23.16 -6.45 5.63
CA PHE A 204 -23.11 -4.98 5.59
C PHE A 204 -23.31 -4.32 6.97
N GLN A 205 -24.08 -4.98 7.85
CA GLN A 205 -24.34 -4.56 9.23
C GLN A 205 -23.06 -4.43 10.06
N LYS A 206 -21.94 -5.06 9.67
CA LYS A 206 -20.64 -4.88 10.32
C LYS A 206 -20.14 -3.43 10.28
N THR A 207 -20.63 -2.58 9.37
CA THR A 207 -20.23 -1.16 9.29
C THR A 207 -20.98 -0.22 10.24
N LEU A 208 -21.97 -0.73 10.95
CA LEU A 208 -22.75 0.08 11.90
C LEU A 208 -21.89 0.46 13.13
N ASN A 209 -22.36 1.45 13.90
CA ASN A 209 -21.73 1.88 15.15
C ASN A 209 -20.25 2.34 15.03
N ASP A 210 -19.90 3.00 13.92
CA ASP A 210 -18.54 3.50 13.67
C ASP A 210 -17.47 2.40 13.67
N ASN A 211 -17.85 1.19 13.24
CA ASN A 211 -16.93 0.10 12.98
C ASN A 211 -16.35 0.25 11.56
N TYR A 212 -15.02 0.37 11.48
CA TYR A 212 -14.27 0.71 10.26
C TYR A 212 -13.28 -0.40 9.92
N LEU A 213 -12.79 -0.41 8.68
CA LEU A 213 -11.73 -1.34 8.26
C LEU A 213 -10.38 -0.80 8.71
N ALA A 214 -9.84 -1.41 9.75
CA ALA A 214 -8.50 -1.16 10.23
C ALA A 214 -7.45 -1.82 9.34
N VAL A 215 -6.34 -1.11 9.14
CA VAL A 215 -5.19 -1.59 8.40
C VAL A 215 -3.92 -1.04 9.03
N ALA A 216 -2.93 -1.90 9.24
CA ALA A 216 -1.58 -1.47 9.55
C ALA A 216 -0.57 -2.44 8.93
N ASN A 217 0.44 -1.86 8.29
CA ASN A 217 1.63 -2.48 7.76
C ASN A 217 1.45 -3.83 7.01
N TRP A 218 2.53 -4.60 6.86
CA TRP A 218 2.74 -5.74 5.94
C TRP A 218 1.50 -6.27 5.20
N GLU A 219 1.54 -6.16 3.86
CA GLU A 219 0.46 -6.47 2.92
C GLU A 219 -0.85 -5.71 3.03
N HIS A 220 -1.00 -4.81 4.02
CA HIS A 220 -2.22 -4.03 4.20
C HIS A 220 -3.48 -4.90 4.33
N GLN A 221 -3.36 -5.97 5.11
CA GLN A 221 -4.52 -6.77 5.49
C GLN A 221 -5.50 -5.96 6.34
N TYR A 222 -6.78 -6.23 6.16
CA TYR A 222 -7.83 -5.53 6.88
C TYR A 222 -8.36 -6.34 8.05
N GLU A 223 -8.71 -5.64 9.12
CA GLU A 223 -9.52 -6.15 10.24
C GLU A 223 -10.64 -5.17 10.55
N TRP A 224 -11.72 -5.62 11.18
CA TRP A 224 -12.70 -4.66 11.69
C TRP A 224 -12.19 -4.02 12.96
N ARG A 225 -12.50 -2.73 13.17
CA ARG A 225 -12.13 -2.00 14.39
C ARG A 225 -12.58 -2.73 15.66
N ASP A 226 -13.79 -3.27 15.68
CA ASP A 226 -14.29 -4.02 16.85
C ASP A 226 -13.50 -5.31 17.09
N ASP A 227 -12.92 -5.89 16.04
CA ASP A 227 -12.07 -7.08 16.17
C ASP A 227 -10.71 -6.70 16.81
N LEU A 228 -10.22 -5.48 16.58
CA LEU A 228 -9.01 -4.96 17.24
C LEU A 228 -9.13 -4.88 18.76
N GLU A 229 -10.35 -4.72 19.31
CA GLU A 229 -10.56 -4.65 20.76
C GLU A 229 -10.14 -5.93 21.47
N TYR A 230 -10.20 -7.06 20.77
CA TYR A 230 -9.76 -8.35 21.28
C TYR A 230 -8.23 -8.54 21.15
N ASP A 231 -7.56 -7.68 20.37
CA ASP A 231 -6.13 -7.69 20.11
C ASP A 231 -5.44 -6.48 20.76
N PHE A 232 -5.33 -6.49 22.09
CA PHE A 232 -4.76 -5.40 22.89
C PHE A 232 -3.42 -4.87 22.36
N ASP A 233 -2.54 -5.78 21.92
CA ASP A 233 -1.23 -5.44 21.36
C ASP A 233 -1.35 -4.58 20.10
N LYS A 234 -2.34 -4.85 19.24
CA LYS A 234 -2.59 -4.07 18.02
C LYS A 234 -3.12 -2.67 18.32
N LEU A 235 -3.99 -2.51 19.30
CA LEU A 235 -4.50 -1.18 19.67
C LEU A 235 -3.40 -0.30 20.27
N HIS A 236 -2.54 -0.85 21.12
CA HIS A 236 -1.52 -0.07 21.81
C HIS A 236 -0.29 0.23 20.95
N GLU A 237 0.25 -0.79 20.27
CA GLU A 237 1.48 -0.64 19.48
C GLU A 237 1.26 0.34 18.32
N TYR A 238 0.11 0.26 17.65
CA TYR A 238 -0.18 0.98 16.41
C TYR A 238 -1.00 2.26 16.61
N ALA A 239 -1.44 2.59 17.83
CA ALA A 239 -1.99 3.92 18.12
C ALA A 239 -0.91 5.01 17.96
N PRO A 240 -1.26 6.24 17.51
CA PRO A 240 -2.62 6.71 17.28
C PRO A 240 -3.14 6.37 15.88
N TRP A 241 -4.45 6.14 15.80
CA TRP A 241 -5.17 5.82 14.57
C TRP A 241 -5.79 7.06 13.91
N VAL A 242 -6.03 6.99 12.60
CA VAL A 242 -6.69 8.03 11.80
C VAL A 242 -7.80 7.41 10.99
N ILE A 243 -8.98 8.02 11.07
CA ILE A 243 -10.13 7.66 10.24
C ILE A 243 -10.02 8.41 8.91
N HIS A 244 -10.00 7.66 7.80
CA HIS A 244 -10.02 8.18 6.45
C HIS A 244 -11.37 7.89 5.79
N LYS A 245 -12.12 8.96 5.49
CA LYS A 245 -13.36 8.90 4.70
C LYS A 245 -13.09 9.40 3.29
N TRP A 246 -13.55 8.64 2.31
CA TRP A 246 -13.45 9.02 0.92
C TRP A 246 -14.46 10.11 0.55
N ASN A 247 -14.16 10.85 -0.51
CA ASN A 247 -14.98 11.92 -1.05
C ASN A 247 -14.83 11.95 -2.58
N LYS A 248 -15.63 12.80 -3.24
CA LYS A 248 -15.65 12.91 -4.70
C LYS A 248 -14.32 13.31 -5.37
N PHE A 249 -13.34 13.81 -4.62
CA PHE A 249 -12.04 14.23 -5.15
C PHE A 249 -10.96 13.15 -5.06
N ASN A 250 -11.06 12.28 -4.05
CA ASN A 250 -10.09 11.19 -3.84
C ASN A 250 -10.62 9.82 -4.30
N LEU A 251 -11.90 9.72 -4.67
CA LEU A 251 -12.44 8.58 -5.43
C LEU A 251 -12.33 8.84 -6.92
N LYS A 252 -11.69 7.90 -7.64
CA LYS A 252 -11.51 7.99 -9.09
C LYS A 252 -11.89 6.68 -9.77
N PRO A 253 -12.52 6.71 -10.95
CA PRO A 253 -12.71 5.49 -11.72
C PRO A 253 -11.36 4.93 -12.16
N LEU A 254 -11.20 3.60 -12.09
CA LEU A 254 -10.02 2.94 -12.61
C LEU A 254 -10.07 2.88 -14.15
N THR A 255 -9.20 3.65 -14.80
CA THR A 255 -9.04 3.67 -16.26
C THR A 255 -7.87 2.78 -16.68
N GLU A 256 -7.81 2.43 -17.97
CA GLU A 256 -6.67 1.69 -18.52
C GLU A 256 -5.37 2.51 -18.44
N GLU A 257 -5.44 3.84 -18.61
CA GLU A 257 -4.27 4.73 -18.38
C GLU A 257 -3.73 4.60 -16.94
N PHE A 258 -4.61 4.53 -15.94
CA PHE A 258 -4.18 4.33 -14.56
C PHE A 258 -3.58 2.94 -14.34
N LYS A 259 -4.13 1.91 -14.97
CA LYS A 259 -3.58 0.55 -14.92
C LYS A 259 -2.19 0.47 -15.55
N GLU A 260 -2.00 1.06 -16.73
CA GLU A 260 -0.70 1.16 -17.39
C GLU A 260 0.32 1.88 -16.52
N LYS A 261 -0.06 3.03 -15.93
CA LYS A 261 0.82 3.83 -15.08
C LYS A 261 1.37 3.09 -13.85
N VAL A 262 0.66 2.09 -13.35
CA VAL A 262 1.06 1.34 -12.15
C VAL A 262 1.49 -0.09 -12.43
N HIS A 263 1.64 -0.45 -13.70
CA HIS A 263 1.92 -1.82 -14.15
C HIS A 263 0.93 -2.82 -13.53
N TRP A 264 -0.36 -2.57 -13.74
CA TRP A 264 -1.44 -3.34 -13.10
C TRP A 264 -1.29 -4.85 -13.27
N ASP A 265 -0.89 -5.31 -14.46
CA ASP A 265 -0.76 -6.75 -14.74
C ASP A 265 0.38 -7.43 -13.96
N GLU A 266 1.38 -6.65 -13.52
CA GLU A 266 2.44 -7.13 -12.62
C GLU A 266 2.00 -7.13 -11.15
N ARG A 267 0.85 -6.52 -10.84
CA ARG A 267 0.23 -6.55 -9.53
C ARG A 267 -0.74 -7.73 -9.45
N TYR A 268 -0.80 -8.41 -8.31
CA TYR A 268 -1.69 -9.56 -8.09
C TYR A 268 -3.11 -9.14 -7.75
N LEU A 269 -3.64 -8.14 -8.46
CA LEU A 269 -4.96 -7.58 -8.27
C LEU A 269 -5.89 -8.05 -9.39
N GLU A 270 -6.89 -8.84 -9.02
CA GLU A 270 -7.91 -9.27 -9.96
C GLU A 270 -9.00 -8.20 -10.10
N SER A 271 -9.18 -7.70 -11.32
CA SER A 271 -10.13 -6.62 -11.60
C SER A 271 -11.59 -7.06 -11.38
N LYS A 272 -11.89 -8.35 -11.52
CA LYS A 272 -13.26 -8.88 -11.48
C LYS A 272 -13.72 -9.25 -10.06
N PRO A 273 -15.03 -9.09 -9.75
CA PRO A 273 -15.59 -9.53 -8.47
C PRO A 273 -15.47 -11.04 -8.28
N LYS A 274 -15.18 -11.45 -7.04
CA LYS A 274 -14.86 -12.84 -6.71
C LYS A 274 -16.10 -13.67 -6.38
N LEU A 275 -17.09 -13.08 -5.72
CA LEU A 275 -18.29 -13.78 -5.26
C LEU A 275 -19.45 -13.61 -6.25
N LYS A 276 -20.35 -14.58 -6.28
CA LYS A 276 -21.61 -14.52 -7.03
C LYS A 276 -22.76 -14.30 -6.05
N SER A 277 -23.14 -13.05 -5.84
CA SER A 277 -24.13 -12.67 -4.82
C SER A 277 -25.54 -13.22 -5.05
N TRP A 278 -25.86 -13.64 -6.28
CA TRP A 278 -27.12 -14.29 -6.63
C TRP A 278 -27.13 -15.81 -6.34
N ASN A 279 -26.00 -16.42 -5.96
CA ASN A 279 -25.95 -17.85 -5.62
C ASN A 279 -26.33 -18.13 -4.14
N GLY A 280 -26.76 -17.12 -3.40
CA GLY A 280 -27.14 -17.26 -1.99
C GLY A 280 -25.94 -17.06 -1.05
N ALA A 281 -25.85 -17.87 0.01
CA ALA A 281 -24.98 -17.69 1.17
C ALA A 281 -23.54 -17.22 0.85
N LEU A 282 -23.33 -15.90 0.83
CA LEU A 282 -22.06 -15.25 0.48
C LEU A 282 -20.92 -15.65 1.42
N GLU A 283 -21.23 -15.79 2.71
CA GLU A 283 -20.32 -16.24 3.77
C GLU A 283 -19.71 -17.63 3.53
N LYS A 284 -20.36 -18.46 2.71
CA LYS A 284 -19.91 -19.83 2.41
C LYS A 284 -19.16 -19.93 1.08
N GLN A 285 -19.11 -18.85 0.30
CA GLN A 285 -18.39 -18.83 -0.96
C GLN A 285 -16.89 -18.65 -0.68
N LEU A 286 -16.08 -19.51 -1.27
CA LEU A 286 -14.63 -19.50 -1.11
C LEU A 286 -13.98 -18.87 -2.34
N TYR A 287 -12.87 -18.19 -2.11
CA TYR A 287 -12.00 -17.66 -3.15
C TYR A 287 -10.55 -17.95 -2.79
N GLU A 288 -9.81 -18.48 -3.74
CA GLU A 288 -8.36 -18.66 -3.65
C GLU A 288 -7.72 -17.82 -4.74
N ASN A 289 -6.77 -16.96 -4.36
CA ASN A 289 -6.01 -16.18 -5.33
C ASN A 289 -4.81 -17.03 -5.78
N PRO A 290 -4.78 -17.53 -7.03
CA PRO A 290 -3.67 -18.36 -7.50
C PRO A 290 -2.33 -17.61 -7.56
N LEU A 291 -2.36 -16.27 -7.54
CA LEU A 291 -1.18 -15.41 -7.60
C LEU A 291 -0.85 -14.78 -6.24
N ALA A 292 -1.51 -15.19 -5.15
CA ALA A 292 -1.36 -14.58 -3.84
C ALA A 292 0.11 -14.49 -3.37
N ASN A 293 0.93 -15.48 -3.74
CA ASN A 293 2.30 -15.61 -3.27
C ASN A 293 3.38 -15.25 -4.31
N LYS A 294 3.03 -14.76 -5.50
CA LYS A 294 4.02 -14.67 -6.59
C LYS A 294 5.17 -13.69 -6.31
N ASP A 295 4.97 -12.57 -5.60
CA ASP A 295 6.07 -11.69 -5.14
C ASP A 295 6.94 -12.34 -4.06
N LEU A 296 6.34 -13.07 -3.11
CA LEU A 296 7.08 -13.88 -2.13
C LEU A 296 7.96 -14.92 -2.82
N GLU A 297 7.39 -15.64 -3.77
CA GLU A 297 8.09 -16.64 -4.59
C GLU A 297 9.22 -15.99 -5.39
N THR A 298 8.94 -14.87 -6.06
CA THR A 298 9.95 -14.14 -6.84
C THR A 298 11.11 -13.68 -5.95
N ILE A 299 10.83 -13.08 -4.79
CA ILE A 299 11.87 -12.60 -3.88
C ILE A 299 12.65 -13.76 -3.28
N SER A 300 11.97 -14.84 -2.90
CA SER A 300 12.62 -16.05 -2.39
C SER A 300 13.55 -16.65 -3.44
N GLU A 301 13.12 -16.72 -4.69
CA GLU A 301 13.94 -17.20 -5.81
C GLU A 301 15.18 -16.33 -6.02
N VAL A 302 15.05 -15.00 -5.97
CA VAL A 302 16.20 -14.08 -6.08
C VAL A 302 17.17 -14.24 -4.92
N ILE A 303 16.66 -14.39 -3.69
CA ILE A 303 17.48 -14.66 -2.50
C ILE A 303 18.26 -15.96 -2.70
N GLU A 304 17.60 -17.04 -3.10
CA GLU A 304 18.25 -18.33 -3.30
C GLU A 304 19.33 -18.29 -4.38
N LYS A 305 19.05 -17.62 -5.51
CA LYS A 305 19.97 -17.55 -6.66
C LYS A 305 21.18 -16.64 -6.44
N VAL A 306 20.98 -15.49 -5.80
CA VAL A 306 22.01 -14.46 -5.67
C VAL A 306 22.75 -14.57 -4.33
N VAL A 307 22.01 -14.73 -3.23
CA VAL A 307 22.56 -14.68 -1.87
C VAL A 307 22.98 -16.08 -1.40
N GLY A 308 22.18 -17.09 -1.76
CA GLY A 308 22.44 -18.51 -1.53
C GLY A 308 21.38 -19.22 -0.70
N LYS A 309 21.12 -20.49 -1.03
CA LYS A 309 20.14 -21.36 -0.33
C LYS A 309 20.53 -21.52 1.15
N ASN A 310 19.58 -21.27 2.07
CA ASN A 310 19.71 -21.38 3.54
C ASN A 310 20.38 -20.21 4.29
N LYS A 311 20.60 -19.05 3.68
CA LYS A 311 21.00 -17.85 4.44
C LYS A 311 19.79 -17.23 5.12
N ARG A 312 19.86 -17.06 6.44
CA ARG A 312 18.86 -16.31 7.22
C ARG A 312 19.14 -14.82 7.05
N LEU A 313 18.18 -14.09 6.47
CA LEU A 313 18.26 -12.65 6.28
C LEU A 313 17.50 -11.94 7.39
N GLU A 314 18.19 -11.17 8.23
CA GLU A 314 17.56 -10.39 9.31
C GLU A 314 17.93 -8.91 9.21
N LYS A 315 19.15 -8.59 8.78
CA LYS A 315 19.71 -7.25 8.79
C LYS A 315 20.16 -6.83 7.39
N VAL A 316 20.15 -5.53 7.12
CA VAL A 316 20.60 -4.97 5.82
C VAL A 316 22.01 -5.40 5.46
N LYS A 317 22.90 -5.55 6.46
CA LYS A 317 24.28 -6.02 6.23
C LYS A 317 24.37 -7.41 5.58
N ASP A 318 23.33 -8.24 5.75
CA ASP A 318 23.32 -9.63 5.27
C ASP A 318 23.12 -9.71 3.75
N ILE A 319 22.63 -8.62 3.12
CA ILE A 319 22.37 -8.52 1.68
C ILE A 319 23.15 -7.38 1.00
N LYS A 320 23.88 -6.57 1.78
CA LYS A 320 24.43 -5.28 1.34
C LYS A 320 25.32 -5.42 0.10
N ASP A 321 26.21 -6.41 0.09
CA ASP A 321 27.18 -6.61 -0.98
C ASP A 321 26.50 -7.21 -2.24
N ASP A 322 25.36 -7.87 -2.06
CA ASP A 322 24.59 -8.54 -3.12
C ASP A 322 23.54 -7.60 -3.77
N LEU A 323 23.21 -6.46 -3.15
CA LEU A 323 22.19 -5.51 -3.64
C LEU A 323 22.36 -5.10 -5.11
N PRO A 324 23.59 -4.80 -5.62
CA PRO A 324 23.76 -4.45 -7.03
C PRO A 324 23.36 -5.59 -7.97
N MET A 325 23.68 -6.84 -7.61
CA MET A 325 23.37 -8.03 -8.40
C MET A 325 21.88 -8.35 -8.36
N ILE A 326 21.27 -8.29 -7.17
CA ILE A 326 19.82 -8.42 -6.97
C ILE A 326 19.05 -7.39 -7.83
N LYS A 327 19.51 -6.14 -7.83
CA LYS A 327 18.91 -5.07 -8.65
C LYS A 327 19.05 -5.32 -10.16
N SER A 328 20.13 -5.97 -10.59
CA SER A 328 20.28 -6.39 -12.00
C SER A 328 19.27 -7.49 -12.31
N TYR A 329 19.21 -8.52 -11.46
CA TYR A 329 18.29 -9.64 -11.64
C TYR A 329 16.83 -9.19 -11.79
N PHE A 330 16.34 -8.31 -10.92
CA PHE A 330 14.98 -7.78 -11.04
C PHE A 330 14.74 -6.97 -12.32
N ARG A 331 15.76 -6.31 -12.88
CA ARG A 331 15.63 -5.61 -14.16
C ARG A 331 15.51 -6.58 -15.32
N ASP A 332 16.21 -7.70 -15.24
CA ASP A 332 16.25 -8.73 -16.29
C ASP A 332 14.99 -9.64 -16.26
N LEU A 333 14.19 -9.58 -15.18
CA LEU A 333 12.89 -10.25 -15.10
C LEU A 333 11.76 -9.56 -15.88
N ILE A 334 11.97 -8.30 -16.27
CA ILE A 334 10.99 -7.53 -17.05
C ILE A 334 11.18 -7.94 -18.52
N PRO A 335 10.14 -8.48 -19.20
CA PRO A 335 10.22 -8.90 -20.60
C PRO A 335 10.67 -7.81 -21.58
#